data_AF-A0A2A4VY62-F1
#
_entry.id   AF-A0A2A4VY62-F1
#
_cell.length_a   1.000
_cell.length_b   1.000
_cell.length_c   1.000
_cell.angle_alpha   90.00
_cell.angle_beta   90.00
_cell.angle_gamma   90.00
#
_symmetry.space_group_name_H-M   'P 1'
#
loop_
_entity.id
_entity.type
_entity.pdbx_description
1 polymer ?
#
loop_
_entity_poly.entity_id
_entity_poly.type
_entity_poly.pdbx_seq_one_letter_code
_entity_poly.pdbx_strand_id
1 'polypeptide(L)' 'MAMKKVTLQSTLPRGTFYWVTEVEASSDEEAVVAAENLFLAQMEKAKDWVFNDFDVEDA' A
#
# COMPACT_ATOMS: atom_id res chain seq x y z
N MET A 1 7.58 -11.11 -16.71
CA MET A 1 7.08 -10.47 -15.48
C MET A 1 8.06 -10.75 -14.36
N ALA A 2 8.28 -9.79 -13.48
CA ALA A 2 9.13 -9.95 -12.32
C ALA A 2 8.38 -9.42 -11.08
N MET A 3 8.69 -9.98 -9.91
CA MET A 3 8.16 -9.48 -8.66
C MET A 3 8.75 -8.09 -8.39
N LYS A 4 7.88 -7.10 -8.19
CA LYS A 4 8.25 -5.72 -7.88
C LYS A 4 7.63 -5.32 -6.56
N LYS A 5 8.46 -4.81 -5.66
CA LYS A 5 8.00 -4.18 -4.42
C LYS A 5 7.58 -2.74 -4.73
N VAL A 6 6.34 -2.40 -4.38
CA VAL A 6 5.73 -1.09 -4.62
C VAL A 6 5.32 -0.48 -3.30
N THR A 7 5.70 0.78 -3.08
CA THR A 7 5.25 1.60 -1.95
C THR A 7 4.38 2.73 -2.48
N LEU A 8 3.08 2.70 -2.18
CA LEU A 8 2.18 3.83 -2.42
C LEU A 8 2.17 4.73 -1.19
N GLN A 9 2.41 6.03 -1.40
CA GLN A 9 2.38 7.04 -0.34
C GLN A 9 1.32 8.09 -0.67
N SER A 10 0.51 8.47 0.32
CA SER A 10 -0.40 9.61 0.21
C SER A 10 -0.34 10.51 1.43
N THR A 11 -0.31 11.82 1.20
CA THR A 11 -0.37 12.83 2.26
C THR A 11 -1.83 13.17 2.55
N LEU A 12 -2.25 12.95 3.80
CA LEU A 12 -3.60 13.21 4.29
C LEU A 12 -3.60 14.46 5.20
N PRO A 13 -4.75 15.09 5.46
CA PRO A 13 -4.81 16.30 6.30
C PRO A 13 -4.27 16.12 7.73
N ARG A 14 -4.21 14.88 8.24
CA ARG A 14 -3.79 14.56 9.61
C ARG A 14 -2.75 13.44 9.69
N GLY A 15 -2.03 13.17 8.60
CA GLY A 15 -1.00 12.14 8.60
C GLY A 15 -0.55 11.72 7.22
N THR A 16 0.26 10.68 7.16
CA THR A 16 0.76 10.11 5.91
C THR A 16 0.38 8.64 5.88
N PHE A 17 -0.21 8.21 4.77
CA PHE A 17 -0.54 6.82 4.53
C PHE A 17 0.55 6.18 3.68
N TYR A 18 0.99 4.99 4.10
CA TYR A 18 1.91 4.15 3.35
C TYR A 18 1.28 2.78 3.14
N TRP A 19 1.27 2.33 1.89
CA TRP A 19 0.89 0.98 1.51
C TRP A 19 2.07 0.31 0.81
N VAL A 20 2.56 -0.79 1.37
CA VAL A 20 3.68 -1.56 0.81
C VAL A 20 3.15 -2.91 0.37
N THR A 21 3.35 -3.24 -0.91
CA THR A 21 2.95 -4.53 -1.47
C THR A 21 3.96 -5.00 -2.49
N GLU A 22 3.88 -6.27 -2.85
CA GLU A 22 4.61 -6.83 -3.97
C GLU A 22 3.62 -7.24 -5.06
N VAL A 23 3.94 -6.98 -6.32
CA VAL A 23 3.12 -7.33 -7.48
C VAL A 23 3.99 -7.87 -8.61
N GLU A 24 3.45 -8.78 -9.40
CA GLU A 24 4.09 -9.18 -10.66
C GLU A 24 3.76 -8.18 -11.75
N ALA A 25 4.80 -7.62 -12.38
CA ALA A 25 4.64 -6.70 -13.50
C ALA A 25 5.84 -6.77 -14.45
N SER A 26 5.65 -6.27 -15.67
CA SER A 26 6.66 -6.19 -16.72
C SER A 26 7.29 -4.79 -16.83
N SER A 27 6.64 -3.76 -16.29
CA SER A 27 7.17 -2.39 -16.19
C SER A 27 6.87 -1.77 -14.82
N ASP A 28 7.47 -0.60 -14.55
CA ASP A 28 7.21 0.15 -13.32
C ASP A 28 5.81 0.77 -13.32
N GLU A 29 5.35 1.28 -14.47
CA GLU A 29 3.99 1.81 -14.64
C GLU A 29 2.93 0.74 -14.38
N GLU A 30 3.12 -0.47 -14.93
CA GLU A 30 2.24 -1.60 -14.69
C GLU A 30 2.22 -2.01 -13.21
N ALA A 31 3.39 -1.98 -12.54
CA ALA A 31 3.48 -2.29 -11.12
C ALA A 31 2.69 -1.30 -10.25
N VAL A 32 2.74 0.00 -10.57
CA VAL A 32 1.97 1.02 -9.85
C VAL A 32 0.47 0.78 -10.02
N VAL A 33 0.00 0.60 -11.25
CA VAL A 33 -1.42 0.36 -11.53
C VAL A 33 -1.91 -0.95 -10.88
N ALA A 34 -1.10 -2.01 -10.91
CA ALA A 34 -1.41 -3.27 -10.24
C ALA A 34 -1.51 -3.11 -8.72
N ALA A 35 -0.59 -2.35 -8.11
CA ALA A 35 -0.60 -2.07 -6.68
C ALA A 35 -1.82 -1.22 -6.25
N GLU A 36 -2.21 -0.22 -7.05
CA GLU A 36 -3.41 0.59 -6.80
C GLU A 36 -4.70 -0.24 -6.87
N ASN A 37 -4.85 -1.05 -7.91
CA ASN A 37 -6.00 -1.95 -8.05
C ASN A 37 -6.06 -2.96 -6.90
N LEU A 38 -4.91 -3.51 -6.49
CA LEU A 38 -4.82 -4.42 -5.36
C LEU A 38 -5.23 -3.72 -4.05
N PHE A 39 -4.75 -2.50 -3.82
CA PHE A 39 -5.14 -1.71 -2.66
C PHE A 39 -6.66 -1.48 -2.62
N LEU A 40 -7.28 -1.06 -3.74
CA LEU A 40 -8.73 -0.87 -3.81
C LEU A 40 -9.51 -2.16 -3.50
N ALA A 41 -9.06 -3.31 -4.02
CA ALA A 41 -9.67 -4.60 -3.70
C ALA A 41 -9.51 -4.98 -2.22
N GLN A 42 -8.38 -4.66 -1.58
CA GLN A 42 -8.17 -4.89 -0.16
C GLN A 42 -9.05 -3.97 0.70
N MET A 43 -9.29 -2.74 0.26
CA MET A 43 -10.15 -1.78 0.95
C MET A 43 -11.60 -2.26 1.10
N GLU A 44 -12.10 -3.09 0.18
CA GLU A 44 -13.42 -3.74 0.33
C GLU A 44 -13.50 -4.65 1.56
N LYS A 45 -12.35 -5.14 2.03
CA LYS A 45 -12.20 -5.99 3.22
C LYS A 45 -11.53 -5.24 4.39
N ALA A 46 -11.47 -3.91 4.33
CA ALA A 46 -10.78 -3.09 5.33
C ALA A 46 -11.25 -3.32 6.77
N LYS A 47 -12.51 -3.75 6.95
CA LYS A 47 -13.08 -4.11 8.26
C LYS A 47 -12.34 -5.24 8.97
N ASP A 48 -11.64 -6.09 8.23
CA ASP A 48 -10.91 -7.25 8.74
C ASP A 48 -9.42 -6.94 8.98
N TRP A 49 -8.99 -5.70 8.72
CA TRP A 49 -7.60 -5.29 8.90
C TRP A 49 -7.27 -5.10 10.38
N VAL A 50 -6.09 -5.60 10.77
CA VAL A 50 -5.53 -5.42 12.10
C VAL A 50 -4.13 -4.84 11.94
N PHE A 51 -3.84 -3.76 12.68
CA PHE A 51 -2.50 -3.22 12.74
C PHE A 51 -1.64 -4.15 13.61
N ASN A 52 -0.62 -4.77 12.99
CA ASN A 52 0.26 -5.74 13.67
C ASN A 52 1.47 -5.09 14.33
N ASP A 53 1.81 -3.88 13.93
CA ASP A 53 2.96 -3.13 14.43
C ASP A 53 2.60 -1.64 14.47
N PHE A 54 3.10 -0.94 15.48
CA PHE A 54 2.93 0.49 15.67
C PHE A 54 4.01 1.03 16.59
N ASP A 55 4.45 2.24 16.31
CA ASP A 55 5.40 2.98 17.12
C ASP A 55 4.74 4.29 17.60
N VAL A 56 5.02 4.68 18.84
CA VAL A 56 4.46 5.89 19.45
C VAL A 56 5.61 6.65 20.12
N GLU A 57 5.92 7.81 19.57
CA GLU A 57 6.88 8.76 20.12
C GLU A 57 6.15 9.99 20.65
N ASP A 58 6.66 10.59 21.73
CA ASP A 58 6.16 11.86 22.25
C ASP A 58 6.44 12.99 21.23
N ALA A 59 5.44 13.84 20.98
CA ALA A 59 5.50 14.94 20.01
C ALA A 59 6.04 16.26 20.58
#